data_AF-A0A4Y2PVB7-F1
#
_entry.id   AF-A0A4Y2PVB7-F1
#
_cell.length_a   1.000
_cell.length_b   1.000
_cell.length_c   1.000
_cell.angle_alpha   90.00
_cell.angle_beta   90.00
_cell.angle_gamma   90.00
#
_symmetry.space_group_name_H-M   'P 1'
#
loop_
_entity.id
_entity.type
_entity.pdbx_description
1 polymer ?
#
loop_
_entity_poly.entity_id
_entity_poly.type
_entity_poly.pdbx_seq_one_letter_code
_entity_poly.pdbx_strand_id
1 'polypeptide(L)' 'MPPILQIDNLYVAAGMNVNAVQGAGGLGKELADWITTGEPKAYLLPFDIRRFIDFHNNAMFLRERVQEA' A
#
# COMPACT_ATOMS: atom_id res chain seq x y z
N MET A 1 2.69 -1.25 5.70
CA MET A 1 3.46 -0.45 4.75
C MET A 1 4.65 0.20 5.48
N PRO A 2 5.84 0.37 4.89
CA PRO A 2 6.91 1.17 5.50
C PRO A 2 6.49 2.65 5.66
N PRO A 3 7.23 3.45 6.44
CA PRO A 3 7.18 4.90 6.31
C PRO A 3 7.35 5.31 4.85
N ILE A 4 6.54 6.26 4.36
CA ILE A 4 6.82 6.90 3.06
C ILE A 4 8.25 7.43 3.15
N LEU A 5 9.08 7.24 2.12
CA LEU A 5 10.53 7.54 2.12
C LEU A 5 10.92 8.97 2.58
N GLN A 6 9.95 9.88 2.73
CA GLN A 6 10.14 11.25 3.21
C GLN A 6 9.52 11.54 4.59
N ILE A 7 8.72 10.64 5.18
CA ILE A 7 8.02 10.88 6.45
C ILE A 7 8.06 9.61 7.32
N ASP A 8 8.77 9.70 8.44
CA ASP A 8 8.84 8.64 9.44
C ASP A 8 7.47 8.35 10.05
N ASN A 9 7.19 7.07 10.31
CA ASN A 9 5.97 6.56 10.94
C ASN A 9 4.65 6.93 10.23
N LEU A 10 4.71 7.29 8.93
CA LEU A 10 3.53 7.45 8.09
C LEU A 10 3.19 6.15 7.35
N TYR A 11 2.03 5.59 7.65
CA TYR A 11 1.51 4.39 7.00
C TYR A 11 0.34 4.75 6.08
N VAL A 12 0.28 4.16 4.89
CA VAL A 12 -0.85 4.31 3.97
C VAL A 12 -1.50 2.94 3.73
N ALA A 13 -2.83 2.91 3.71
CA ALA A 13 -3.65 1.76 3.34
C ALA A 13 -4.77 2.26 2.43
N ALA A 14 -4.44 2.49 1.16
CA ALA A 14 -5.31 3.09 0.16
C ALA A 14 -5.11 2.42 -1.21
N GLY A 15 -5.95 2.77 -2.18
CA GLY A 15 -5.83 2.29 -3.56
C GLY A 15 -6.39 0.89 -3.82
N MET A 16 -7.25 0.38 -2.91
CA MET A 16 -7.98 -0.87 -3.17
C MET A 16 -9.10 -0.62 -4.18
N ASN A 17 -8.98 -1.21 -5.37
CA ASN A 17 -9.95 -1.12 -6.46
C ASN A 17 -10.97 -2.27 -6.43
N VAL A 18 -10.58 -3.46 -5.96
CA VAL A 18 -11.45 -4.65 -5.84
C VAL A 18 -11.21 -5.38 -4.51
N ASN A 19 -12.21 -6.11 -4.01
CA ASN A 19 -12.16 -6.88 -2.76
C ASN A 19 -11.81 -6.06 -1.50
N ALA A 20 -12.00 -4.74 -1.52
CA ALA A 20 -11.72 -3.87 -0.39
C ALA A 20 -12.40 -4.35 0.89
N VAL A 21 -13.69 -4.68 0.82
CA VAL A 21 -14.46 -5.16 2.00
C VAL A 21 -13.96 -6.53 2.47
N GLN A 22 -13.69 -7.45 1.54
CA GLN A 22 -13.23 -8.81 1.88
C GLN A 22 -11.82 -8.79 2.51
N GLY A 23 -10.94 -7.93 2.00
CA GLY A 23 -9.55 -7.80 2.47
C GLY A 23 -9.35 -6.83 3.63
N ALA A 24 -10.34 -5.97 3.94
CA ALA A 24 -10.20 -4.89 4.93
C ALA A 24 -9.81 -5.41 6.32
N GLY A 25 -10.41 -6.52 6.77
CA GLY A 25 -10.09 -7.10 8.08
C GLY A 25 -8.63 -7.54 8.19
N GLY A 26 -8.14 -8.25 7.17
CA GLY A 26 -6.74 -8.71 7.12
C GLY A 26 -5.75 -7.56 7.02
N LEU A 27 -6.01 -6.60 6.13
CA LEU A 27 -5.14 -5.42 5.96
C LEU A 27 -5.11 -4.54 7.21
N GLY A 28 -6.25 -4.34 7.87
CA GLY A 28 -6.32 -3.57 9.12
C GLY A 28 -5.51 -4.24 10.24
N LYS A 29 -5.63 -5.57 10.37
CA LYS A 29 -4.87 -6.36 11.35
C LYS A 29 -3.35 -6.31 11.07
N GLU A 30 -2.93 -6.50 9.82
CA GLU A 30 -1.50 -6.42 9.46
C GLU A 30 -0.93 -4.99 9.63
N LEU A 31 -1.73 -3.96 9.37
CA LEU A 31 -1.33 -2.58 9.63
C LEU A 31 -1.18 -2.29 11.13
N ALA A 32 -2.13 -2.75 11.95
CA ALA A 32 -2.07 -2.60 13.41
C ALA A 32 -0.88 -3.36 14.01
N ASP A 33 -0.63 -4.58 13.54
CA ASP A 33 0.55 -5.37 13.92
C ASP A 33 1.83 -4.58 13.60
N TRP A 34 1.97 -4.05 12.38
CA TRP A 34 3.16 -3.27 12.00
C TRP A 34 3.32 -2.02 12.88
N ILE A 35 2.26 -1.23 13.08
CA ILE A 35 2.32 -0.01 13.91
C ILE A 35 2.80 -0.34 15.34
N THR A 36 2.40 -1.48 15.89
CA THR A 36 2.71 -1.86 17.29
C THR A 36 4.06 -2.56 17.44
N THR A 37 4.49 -3.37 16.47
CA THR A 37 5.74 -4.15 16.55
C THR A 37 6.90 -3.52 15.79
N GLY A 38 6.65 -2.53 14.93
CA GLY A 38 7.66 -1.86 14.09
C GLY A 38 8.00 -2.61 12.80
N GLU A 39 7.51 -3.84 12.62
CA GLU A 39 7.79 -4.68 11.46
C GLU A 39 6.53 -5.43 10.95
N PRO A 40 6.41 -5.66 9.64
CA PRO A 40 5.32 -6.46 9.08
C PRO A 40 5.47 -7.93 9.45
N LYS A 41 4.35 -8.59 9.76
CA LYS A 41 4.31 -10.04 10.01
C LYS A 41 4.00 -10.85 8.75
N ALA A 42 3.24 -10.29 7.82
CA ALA A 42 2.96 -10.90 6.51
C ALA A 42 3.90 -10.43 5.40
N TYR A 43 3.99 -11.23 4.33
CA TYR A 43 4.60 -10.81 3.07
C TYR A 43 3.71 -9.78 2.36
N LEU A 44 4.16 -8.53 2.32
CA LEU A 44 3.38 -7.40 1.80
C LEU A 44 3.95 -6.78 0.52
N LEU A 45 4.93 -7.42 -0.15
CA LEU A 45 5.47 -6.87 -1.40
C LEU A 45 4.37 -6.54 -2.43
N PRO A 46 3.27 -7.33 -2.59
CA PRO A 46 2.15 -7.01 -3.46
C PRO A 46 1.26 -5.83 -3.00
N PHE A 47 1.48 -5.30 -1.80
CA PHE A 47 0.79 -4.12 -1.25
C PHE A 47 1.74 -2.98 -0.85
N ASP A 48 3.05 -3.14 -1.08
CA ASP A 48 4.05 -2.12 -0.78
C ASP A 48 4.09 -1.04 -1.85
N ILE A 49 3.97 0.24 -1.44
CA ILE A 49 4.05 1.41 -2.30
C ILE A 49 5.45 1.65 -2.86
N ARG A 50 6.51 1.16 -2.20
CA ARG A 50 7.91 1.32 -2.64
C ARG A 50 8.23 0.54 -3.91
N ARG A 51 7.33 -0.34 -4.38
CA ARG A 51 7.56 -1.06 -5.64
C ARG A 51 7.47 -0.15 -6.87
N PHE A 52 6.87 1.03 -6.71
CA PHE A 52 6.69 1.96 -7.79
C PHE A 52 7.93 2.84 -7.93
N ILE A 53 8.57 2.78 -9.09
CA ILE A 53 9.60 3.74 -9.50
C ILE A 53 8.98 5.08 -9.94
N ASP A 54 9.80 6.12 -10.06
CA ASP A 54 9.39 7.49 -10.40
C ASP A 54 8.50 7.59 -11.64
N PHE A 55 8.70 6.72 -12.64
CA PHE A 55 7.87 6.68 -13.84
C PHE A 55 6.38 6.45 -13.55
N HIS A 56 6.06 5.67 -12.52
CA HIS A 56 4.68 5.40 -12.12
C HIS A 56 4.02 6.59 -11.42
N ASN A 57 4.79 7.59 -10.98
CA ASN A 57 4.28 8.82 -10.37
C ASN A 57 3.87 9.86 -11.43
N ASN A 58 3.17 9.40 -12.46
CA ASN A 58 2.68 10.22 -13.57
C ASN A 58 1.16 10.09 -13.67
N ALA A 59 0.46 11.22 -13.59
CA ALA A 59 -1.00 11.24 -13.59
C ALA A 59 -1.63 10.70 -14.89
N MET A 60 -1.00 10.93 -16.05
CA MET A 60 -1.44 10.35 -17.32
C MET A 60 -1.25 8.84 -17.32
N PHE A 61 -0.09 8.36 -16.90
CA PHE A 61 0.19 6.92 -16.79
C PHE A 61 -0.81 6.21 -15.87
N LEU A 62 -1.04 6.76 -14.67
CA LEU A 62 -1.99 6.21 -13.71
C LEU A 62 -3.42 6.19 -14.27
N ARG A 63 -3.86 7.27 -14.92
CA ARG A 63 -5.19 7.37 -15.53
C ARG A 63 -5.41 6.33 -16.61
N GLU A 64 -4.40 6.02 -17.41
CA GLU A 64 -4.51 4.99 -18.43
C GLU A 64 -4.52 3.59 -17.82
N ARG A 65 -3.58 3.28 -16.92
CA ARG A 65 -3.39 1.92 -16.39
C ARG A 65 -4.46 1.50 -15.38
N VAL A 66 -5.05 2.44 -14.64
CA VAL A 66 -6.10 2.11 -13.66
C VAL A 66 -7.36 1.52 -14.32
N GLN A 67 -7.58 1.80 -15.62
CA GLN A 67 -8.71 1.26 -16.38
C GLN A 67 -8.54 -0.22 -16.75
N GLU A 68 -7.30 -0.74 -16.71
CA GLU A 68 -6.96 -2.13 -17.05
C GLU A 68 -7.02 -3.07 -15.82
N ALA A 69 -7.21 -2.50 -14.62
CA ALA A 69 -7.05 -3.15 -13.33
C ALA A 69 -8.35 -3.68 -12.72
#